data_AF-A0A7C9PJC7-F1
#
_entry.id   AF-A0A7C9PJC7-F1
#
_cell.length_a   1.000
_cell.length_b   1.000
_cell.length_c   1.000
_cell.angle_alpha   90.00
_cell.angle_beta   90.00
_cell.angle_gamma   90.00
#
_symmetry.space_group_name_H-M   'P 1'
#
loop_
_entity.id
_entity.type
_entity.pdbx_description
1 polymer ?
#
loop_
_entity_poly.entity_id
_entity_poly.type
_entity_poly.pdbx_seq_one_letter_code
_entity_poly.pdbx_strand_id
1 'polypeptide(L)'
;MKMAKASEADLNMAMDLAGMLDNLGHRHCPAMPAVIARNDGDEDFDRDDDEQCGRALRALLETADRGSLFRVVYGAAVMLDPRNKLVDPGADSIEHHPDRQDSARLRWLLEDHADPAKRERCRELLGRMAGMSYSAAAADIDAAMRETAATEAA
;
A
#
# COMPACT_ATOMS: atom_id res chain seq x y z
N MET A 1 3.52 -17.70 2.18
CA MET A 1 4.08 -17.88 0.82
C MET A 1 5.11 -16.78 0.58
N LYS A 2 6.17 -17.01 -0.20
CA LYS A 2 7.19 -15.99 -0.52
C LYS A 2 7.21 -15.71 -2.02
N MET A 3 7.31 -14.44 -2.40
CA MET A 3 7.38 -13.97 -3.79
C MET A 3 8.45 -12.89 -3.92
N ALA A 4 9.08 -12.77 -5.08
CA ALA A 4 9.95 -11.63 -5.39
C ALA A 4 9.13 -10.33 -5.46
N LYS A 5 9.68 -9.24 -4.93
CA LYS A 5 9.07 -7.90 -5.00
C LYS A 5 8.99 -7.45 -6.46
N ALA A 6 7.89 -6.76 -6.82
CA ALA A 6 7.80 -6.00 -8.06
C ALA A 6 8.96 -5.00 -8.18
N SER A 7 9.62 -5.00 -9.33
CA SER A 7 10.59 -3.98 -9.72
C SER A 7 9.86 -2.68 -10.10
N GLU A 8 10.62 -1.59 -10.19
CA GLU A 8 10.08 -0.31 -10.68
C GLU A 8 9.53 -0.41 -12.11
N ALA A 9 10.20 -1.18 -12.98
CA ALA A 9 9.71 -1.47 -14.33
C ALA A 9 8.36 -2.21 -14.32
N ASP A 10 8.17 -3.16 -13.40
CA ASP A 10 6.88 -3.87 -13.27
C ASP A 10 5.76 -2.90 -12.84
N LEU A 11 6.06 -2.00 -11.89
CA LEU A 11 5.10 -1.02 -11.38
C LEU A 11 4.71 0.00 -12.45
N ASN A 12 5.69 0.60 -13.14
CA ASN A 12 5.44 1.57 -14.20
C ASN A 12 4.64 0.92 -15.35
N MET A 13 5.00 -0.30 -15.74
CA MET A 13 4.24 -1.05 -16.73
C MET A 13 2.80 -1.29 -16.29
N ALA A 14 2.57 -1.74 -15.06
CA ALA A 14 1.21 -2.01 -14.57
C ALA A 14 0.34 -0.75 -14.52
N MET A 15 0.93 0.40 -14.16
CA MET A 15 0.22 1.70 -14.17
C MET A 15 -0.12 2.14 -15.59
N ASP A 16 0.82 2.04 -16.54
CA ASP A 16 0.59 2.33 -17.95
C ASP A 16 -0.53 1.44 -18.52
N LEU A 17 -0.47 0.14 -18.24
CA LEU A 17 -1.47 -0.83 -18.69
C LEU A 17 -2.85 -0.57 -18.09
N ALA A 18 -2.93 -0.24 -16.80
CA ALA A 18 -4.19 0.13 -16.15
C ALA A 18 -4.80 1.38 -16.78
N GLY A 19 -4.00 2.42 -17.01
CA GLY A 19 -4.47 3.65 -17.66
C GLY A 19 -4.95 3.41 -19.10
N MET A 20 -4.29 2.53 -19.86
CA MET A 20 -4.77 2.15 -21.19
C MET A 20 -6.12 1.42 -21.13
N LEU A 21 -6.27 0.48 -20.19
CA LEU A 21 -7.53 -0.24 -20.01
C LEU A 21 -8.67 0.66 -19.55
N ASP A 22 -8.40 1.64 -18.68
CA ASP A 22 -9.39 2.63 -18.23
C ASP A 22 -9.89 3.49 -19.39
N ASN A 23 -9.00 3.93 -20.29
CA ASN A 23 -9.39 4.69 -21.50
C ASN A 23 -10.27 3.86 -22.44
N LEU A 24 -9.85 2.63 -22.74
CA LEU A 24 -10.56 1.74 -23.66
C LEU A 24 -11.90 1.23 -23.08
N GLY A 25 -11.95 1.03 -21.76
CA GLY A 25 -13.08 0.45 -21.04
C GLY A 25 -14.11 1.45 -20.55
N HIS A 26 -13.92 2.76 -20.79
CA HIS A 26 -14.81 3.78 -20.26
C HIS A 26 -16.23 3.63 -20.82
N ARG A 27 -17.21 3.43 -19.94
CA ARG A 27 -18.58 3.03 -20.31
C ARG A 27 -19.29 3.99 -21.28
N HIS A 28 -19.00 5.28 -21.17
CA HIS A 28 -19.71 6.34 -21.90
C HIS A 28 -18.86 7.09 -22.91
N CYS A 29 -17.54 6.98 -22.81
CA CYS A 29 -16.58 7.73 -23.63
C CYS A 29 -15.31 6.90 -23.82
N PRO A 30 -15.39 5.70 -24.43
CA PRO A 30 -14.21 4.91 -24.70
C PRO A 30 -13.31 5.68 -25.68
N ALA A 31 -12.03 5.82 -25.33
CA ALA A 31 -11.07 6.58 -26.12
C ALA A 31 -9.81 5.75 -26.35
N MET A 32 -9.17 5.97 -27.50
CA MET A 32 -7.86 5.41 -27.76
C MET A 32 -6.86 6.05 -26.78
N PRO A 33 -5.98 5.26 -26.13
CA PRO A 33 -4.91 5.79 -25.32
C PRO A 33 -4.05 6.77 -26.13
N ALA A 34 -3.74 7.94 -25.55
CA ALA A 34 -3.02 9.03 -26.25
C ALA A 34 -1.72 8.60 -26.94
N VAL A 35 -1.03 7.59 -26.40
CA VAL A 35 0.20 7.01 -26.97
C VAL A 35 0.01 6.33 -28.32
N ILE A 36 -1.21 5.90 -28.64
CA ILE A 36 -1.55 5.25 -29.90
C ILE A 36 -2.64 5.97 -30.68
N ALA A 37 -3.37 6.90 -30.07
CA ALA A 37 -4.43 7.67 -30.70
C ALA A 37 -3.92 8.48 -31.90
N ARG A 38 -4.75 8.56 -32.93
CA ARG A 38 -4.60 9.49 -34.05
C ARG A 38 -5.19 10.86 -33.65
N ASN A 39 -5.11 11.83 -34.55
CA ASN A 39 -5.69 13.17 -34.36
C ASN A 39 -5.22 13.86 -33.08
N ASP A 40 -3.91 13.88 -32.83
CA ASP A 40 -3.29 14.54 -31.68
C ASP A 40 -3.80 14.06 -30.31
N GLY A 41 -4.29 12.81 -30.23
CA GLY A 41 -4.75 12.21 -28.98
C GLY A 41 -6.27 12.18 -28.80
N ASP A 42 -7.04 12.71 -29.77
CA ASP A 42 -8.50 12.83 -29.72
C ASP A 42 -9.16 11.83 -30.70
N GLU A 43 -8.97 10.53 -30.41
CA GLU A 43 -9.60 9.44 -31.17
C GLU A 43 -10.47 8.61 -30.22
N ASP A 44 -11.77 8.56 -30.50
CA ASP A 44 -12.70 7.66 -29.82
C ASP A 44 -12.34 6.19 -30.13
N PHE A 45 -12.61 5.29 -29.18
CA PHE A 45 -12.40 3.85 -29.38
C PHE A 45 -13.72 3.13 -29.67
N ASP A 46 -13.78 2.48 -30.83
CA ASP A 46 -14.84 1.55 -31.20
C ASP A 46 -14.35 0.09 -31.11
N ARG A 47 -14.99 -0.68 -30.22
CA ARG A 47 -14.67 -2.10 -30.00
C ARG A 47 -15.07 -3.01 -31.16
N ASP A 48 -15.93 -2.52 -32.05
CA ASP A 48 -16.39 -3.26 -33.22
C ASP A 48 -15.57 -2.88 -34.49
N ASP A 49 -14.60 -1.96 -34.35
CA ASP A 49 -13.60 -1.63 -35.38
C ASP A 49 -12.34 -2.51 -35.22
N ASP A 50 -12.14 -3.42 -36.16
CA ASP A 50 -11.02 -4.36 -36.19
C ASP A 50 -9.64 -3.67 -36.23
N GLU A 51 -9.52 -2.53 -36.93
CA GLU A 51 -8.26 -1.79 -37.03
C GLU A 51 -7.89 -1.18 -35.67
N GLN A 52 -8.87 -0.54 -35.02
CA GLN A 52 -8.70 0.05 -33.69
C GLN A 52 -8.40 -1.02 -32.65
N CYS A 53 -9.17 -2.11 -32.64
CA CYS A 53 -8.92 -3.26 -31.77
C CYS A 53 -7.51 -3.83 -31.96
N GLY A 54 -7.08 -3.98 -33.21
CA GLY A 54 -5.73 -4.46 -33.53
C GLY A 54 -4.64 -3.54 -32.98
N ARG A 55 -4.82 -2.22 -33.09
CA ARG A 55 -3.88 -1.22 -32.54
C ARG A 55 -3.84 -1.24 -31.02
N ALA A 56 -5.01 -1.22 -30.38
CA ALA A 56 -5.13 -1.27 -28.93
C ALA A 56 -4.48 -2.55 -28.36
N LEU A 57 -4.80 -3.72 -28.93
CA LEU A 57 -4.23 -4.99 -28.48
C LEU A 57 -2.71 -5.04 -28.62
N ARG A 58 -2.15 -4.60 -29.75
CA ARG A 58 -0.70 -4.53 -29.94
C ARG A 58 -0.04 -3.67 -28.88
N ALA A 59 -0.58 -2.48 -28.62
CA ALA A 59 -0.03 -1.56 -27.63
C ALA A 59 -0.13 -2.10 -26.20
N LEU A 60 -1.23 -2.79 -25.85
CA LEU A 60 -1.39 -3.45 -24.56
C LEU A 60 -0.34 -4.56 -24.37
N LEU A 61 -0.09 -5.37 -25.40
CA LEU A 61 0.93 -6.44 -25.37
C LEU A 61 2.35 -5.87 -25.30
N GLU A 62 2.68 -4.88 -26.11
CA GLU A 62 3.96 -4.18 -26.08
C GLU A 62 4.23 -3.53 -24.71
N THR A 63 3.18 -2.98 -24.09
CA THR A 63 3.28 -2.45 -22.72
C THR A 63 3.50 -3.58 -21.73
N ALA A 64 2.72 -4.66 -21.80
CA ALA A 64 2.84 -5.81 -20.91
C ALA A 64 4.24 -6.45 -20.96
N ASP A 65 4.92 -6.43 -22.10
CA ASP A 65 6.28 -6.96 -22.27
C ASP A 65 7.38 -6.15 -21.56
N ARG A 66 7.08 -4.92 -21.10
CA ARG A 66 8.03 -4.07 -20.36
C ARG A 66 8.29 -4.53 -18.92
N GLY A 67 7.48 -5.45 -18.39
CA GLY A 67 7.59 -5.91 -17.00
C GLY A 67 6.75 -7.14 -16.70
N SER A 68 6.44 -7.36 -15.42
CA SER A 68 5.65 -8.51 -14.95
C SER A 68 4.41 -8.06 -14.19
N LEU A 69 3.26 -8.04 -14.87
CA LEU A 69 1.97 -7.71 -14.26
C LEU A 69 1.64 -8.72 -13.14
N PHE A 70 1.99 -9.99 -13.37
CA PHE A 70 1.83 -11.04 -12.37
C PHE A 70 2.57 -10.73 -11.06
N ARG A 71 3.78 -10.17 -11.13
CA ARG A 71 4.56 -9.81 -9.94
C ARG A 71 3.89 -8.69 -9.13
N VAL A 72 3.23 -7.75 -9.82
CA VAL A 72 2.46 -6.68 -9.17
C VAL A 72 1.19 -7.24 -8.54
N VAL A 73 0.33 -7.90 -9.32
CA VAL A 73 -0.99 -8.37 -8.87
C VAL A 73 -0.87 -9.47 -7.83
N TYR A 74 -0.06 -10.50 -8.09
CA TYR A 74 0.13 -11.58 -7.14
C TYR A 74 0.95 -11.10 -5.93
N GLY A 75 1.85 -10.14 -6.11
CA GLY A 75 2.53 -9.46 -5.01
C GLY A 75 1.55 -8.76 -4.07
N ALA A 76 0.55 -8.05 -4.61
CA ALA A 76 -0.51 -7.44 -3.83
C ALA A 76 -1.39 -8.49 -3.13
N ALA A 77 -1.77 -9.58 -3.81
CA ALA A 77 -2.51 -10.68 -3.18
C ALA A 77 -1.72 -11.32 -2.03
N VAL A 78 -0.41 -11.54 -2.23
CA VAL A 78 0.47 -12.03 -1.16
C VAL A 78 0.56 -11.02 -0.03
N MET A 79 0.60 -9.70 -0.31
CA MET A 79 0.65 -8.64 0.71
C MET A 79 -0.64 -8.56 1.54
N LEU A 80 -1.80 -8.72 0.90
CA LEU A 80 -3.12 -8.64 1.53
C LEU A 80 -3.57 -9.95 2.22
N ASP A 81 -2.80 -11.04 2.10
CA ASP A 81 -3.09 -12.29 2.79
C ASP A 81 -2.99 -12.12 4.33
N PRO A 82 -4.10 -12.25 5.09
CA PRO A 82 -4.11 -11.95 6.53
C PRO A 82 -3.14 -12.83 7.33
N ARG A 83 -2.73 -13.99 6.80
CA ARG A 83 -1.78 -14.89 7.47
C ARG A 83 -0.38 -14.29 7.61
N ASN A 84 -0.04 -13.29 6.80
CA ASN A 84 1.28 -12.66 6.80
C ASN A 84 1.41 -11.49 7.78
N LYS A 85 0.29 -10.97 8.31
CA LYS A 85 0.20 -9.81 9.21
C LYS A 85 0.95 -8.55 8.70
N LEU A 86 0.88 -8.28 7.40
CA LEU A 86 1.46 -7.09 6.77
C LEU A 86 0.48 -5.91 6.79
N VAL A 87 -0.75 -6.16 6.33
CA VAL A 87 -1.84 -5.18 6.21
C VAL A 87 -2.96 -5.54 7.18
N ASP A 88 -3.60 -4.54 7.77
CA ASP A 88 -4.76 -4.72 8.66
C ASP A 88 -5.97 -5.22 7.85
N PRO A 89 -6.49 -6.44 8.10
CA PRO A 89 -7.67 -6.95 7.39
C PRO A 89 -8.97 -6.25 7.79
N GLY A 90 -8.99 -5.49 8.89
CA GLY A 90 -10.15 -4.76 9.38
C GLY A 90 -10.22 -3.30 8.91
N ALA A 91 -9.21 -2.80 8.19
CA ALA A 91 -9.17 -1.43 7.69
C ALA A 91 -9.78 -1.32 6.28
N ASP A 92 -10.42 -0.17 6.00
CA ASP A 92 -10.96 0.15 4.68
C ASP A 92 -9.87 0.61 3.67
N SER A 93 -8.66 0.87 4.16
CA SER A 93 -7.48 1.30 3.41
C SER A 93 -6.28 0.37 3.66
N ILE A 94 -5.20 0.53 2.89
CA ILE A 94 -3.95 -0.23 3.08
C ILE A 94 -3.21 0.32 4.30
N GLU A 95 -3.57 -0.17 5.49
CA GLU A 95 -2.96 0.19 6.77
C GLU A 95 -2.05 -0.92 7.30
N HIS A 96 -1.06 -0.56 8.11
CA HIS A 96 -0.22 -1.55 8.77
C HIS A 96 -1.05 -2.40 9.75
N HIS A 97 -0.85 -3.73 9.70
CA HIS A 97 -1.44 -4.63 10.67
C HIS A 97 -1.11 -4.19 12.11
N PRO A 98 -2.04 -4.24 13.09
CA PRO A 98 -1.81 -3.76 14.46
C PRO A 98 -0.55 -4.34 15.14
N ASP A 99 -0.26 -5.62 14.90
CA ASP A 99 0.97 -6.30 15.37
C ASP A 99 2.29 -5.64 14.88
N ARG A 100 2.26 -4.77 13.85
CA ARG A 100 3.46 -4.07 13.35
C ARG A 100 3.77 -2.76 14.07
N GLN A 101 2.90 -2.33 15.00
CA GLN A 101 3.12 -1.14 15.81
C GLN A 101 4.22 -1.34 16.87
N ASP A 102 4.71 -2.56 17.08
CA ASP A 102 5.77 -2.87 18.06
C ASP A 102 7.06 -2.08 17.84
N SER A 103 7.41 -1.82 16.58
CA SER A 103 8.59 -0.99 16.28
C SER A 103 8.42 0.45 16.76
N ALA A 104 7.21 1.00 16.66
CA ALA A 104 6.89 2.34 17.16
C ALA A 104 6.82 2.35 18.69
N ARG A 105 6.19 1.33 19.30
CA ARG A 105 6.17 1.14 20.76
C ARG A 105 7.57 1.06 21.35
N LEU A 106 8.44 0.24 20.75
CA LEU A 106 9.82 0.06 21.20
C LEU A 106 10.62 1.35 21.04
N ARG A 107 10.48 2.04 19.90
CA ARG A 107 11.13 3.33 19.70
C ARG A 107 10.70 4.33 20.76
N TRP A 108 9.40 4.47 20.99
CA TRP A 108 8.86 5.37 21.99
C TRP A 108 9.35 5.03 23.41
N LEU A 109 9.42 3.74 23.78
CA LEU A 109 9.93 3.33 25.09
C LEU A 109 11.41 3.65 25.32
N LEU A 110 12.22 3.63 24.26
CA LEU A 110 13.67 3.76 24.34
C LEU A 110 14.19 5.16 23.96
N GLU A 111 13.33 6.01 23.43
CA GLU A 111 13.67 7.38 23.05
C GLU A 111 13.99 8.23 24.29
N ASP A 112 15.03 9.06 24.20
CA ASP A 112 15.39 10.01 25.26
C ASP A 112 14.48 11.24 25.16
N HIS A 113 13.26 11.08 25.66
CA HIS A 113 12.26 12.15 25.66
C HIS A 113 12.77 13.38 26.42
N ALA A 114 12.62 14.57 25.83
CA ALA A 114 12.98 15.82 26.48
C ALA A 114 12.22 16.05 27.80
N ASP A 115 10.97 15.57 27.87
CA ASP A 115 10.14 15.62 29.06
C ASP A 115 10.58 14.57 30.12
N PRO A 116 11.00 14.99 31.33
CA PRO A 116 11.33 14.08 32.43
C PRO A 116 10.18 13.17 32.84
N ALA A 117 8.92 13.63 32.79
CA ALA A 117 7.76 12.85 33.20
C ALA A 117 7.53 11.67 32.23
N LYS A 118 7.65 11.93 30.93
CA LYS A 118 7.58 10.90 29.87
C LYS A 118 8.67 9.84 30.03
N ARG A 119 9.90 10.25 30.37
CA ARG A 119 11.00 9.30 30.64
C ARG A 119 10.72 8.43 31.86
N GLU A 120 10.20 9.01 32.95
CA GLU A 120 9.85 8.24 34.14
C GLU A 120 8.75 7.23 33.82
N ARG A 121 7.72 7.65 33.07
CA ARG A 121 6.66 6.75 32.61
C ARG A 121 7.18 5.59 31.78
N CYS A 122 8.14 5.82 30.89
CA CYS A 122 8.78 4.75 30.11
C CYS A 122 9.55 3.76 31.02
N ARG A 123 10.27 4.24 32.04
CA ARG A 123 10.99 3.37 32.99
C ARG A 123 10.04 2.51 33.81
N GLU A 124 8.94 3.09 34.29
CA GLU A 124 7.90 2.34 35.01
C GLU A 124 7.33 1.21 34.14
N LEU A 125 6.99 1.52 32.89
CA LEU A 125 6.51 0.54 31.91
C LEU A 125 7.51 -0.60 31.73
N LEU A 126 8.77 -0.28 31.43
CA LEU A 126 9.84 -1.27 31.27
C LEU A 126 10.02 -2.15 32.51
N GLY A 127 9.94 -1.56 33.71
CA GLY A 127 10.10 -2.29 34.98
C GLY A 127 9.03 -3.35 35.25
N ARG A 128 7.80 -3.14 34.75
CA ARG A 128 6.66 -4.07 34.97
C ARG A 128 6.42 -5.06 33.82
N MET A 129 7.01 -4.82 32.65
CA MET A 129 6.80 -5.65 31.45
C MET A 129 7.18 -7.12 31.65
N ALA A 130 8.20 -7.42 32.48
CA ALA A 130 8.65 -8.79 32.71
C ALA A 130 7.56 -9.71 33.31
N GLY A 131 6.56 -9.14 33.97
CA GLY A 131 5.43 -9.88 34.55
C GLY A 131 4.17 -9.91 33.68
N MET A 132 4.20 -9.32 32.49
CA MET A 132 3.01 -9.10 31.66
C MET A 132 2.94 -10.06 30.47
N SER A 133 1.72 -10.34 29.99
CA SER A 133 1.54 -10.89 28.66
C SER A 133 1.88 -9.82 27.60
N TYR A 134 2.19 -10.26 26.38
CA TYR A 134 2.43 -9.36 25.25
C TYR A 134 1.26 -8.39 25.03
N SER A 135 0.03 -8.90 25.03
CA SER A 135 -1.17 -8.07 24.81
C SER A 135 -1.37 -7.02 25.90
N ALA A 136 -1.10 -7.35 27.16
CA ALA A 136 -1.18 -6.41 28.27
C ALA A 136 -0.10 -5.32 28.16
N ALA A 137 1.15 -5.71 27.85
CA ALA A 137 2.24 -4.76 27.65
C ALA A 137 1.96 -3.80 26.48
N ALA A 138 1.50 -4.31 25.34
CA ALA A 138 1.16 -3.50 24.18
C ALA A 138 0.05 -2.48 24.50
N ALA A 139 -1.04 -2.92 25.15
CA ALA A 139 -2.15 -2.04 25.52
C ALA A 139 -1.72 -0.92 26.49
N ASP A 140 -0.85 -1.24 27.46
CA ASP A 140 -0.34 -0.28 28.42
C ASP A 140 0.58 0.78 27.78
N ILE A 141 1.41 0.37 26.81
CA ILE A 141 2.25 1.31 26.04
C ILE A 141 1.36 2.21 25.18
N ASP A 142 0.39 1.64 24.47
CA ASP A 142 -0.52 2.40 23.62
C ASP A 142 -1.38 3.40 24.42
N ALA A 143 -1.77 3.05 25.65
CA ALA A 143 -2.43 3.97 26.56
C ALA A 143 -1.52 5.15 26.93
N ALA A 144 -0.28 4.88 27.35
CA ALA A 144 0.68 5.92 27.73
C ALA A 144 1.06 6.84 26.55
N MET A 145 1.20 6.28 25.34
CA MET A 145 1.46 7.06 24.11
C MET A 145 0.30 8.02 23.82
N ARG A 146 -0.97 7.56 23.96
CA ARG A 146 -2.16 8.40 23.74
C ARG A 146 -2.32 9.50 24.79
N GLU A 147 -2.10 9.19 26.07
CA GLU A 147 -2.14 10.17 27.16
C GLU A 147 -1.12 11.30 26.94
N THR A 148 0.08 10.94 26.48
CA THR A 148 1.13 11.91 26.23
C THR A 148 0.81 12.79 25.01
N ALA A 149 0.33 12.20 23.92
CA ALA A 149 -0.09 12.93 22.73
C ALA A 149 -1.26 13.89 23.03
N ALA A 150 -2.20 13.50 23.90
CA ALA A 150 -3.30 14.37 24.33
C ALA A 150 -2.81 15.56 25.18
N THR A 151 -1.76 15.37 25.97
CA THR A 151 -1.15 16.44 26.79
C THR A 151 -0.38 17.43 25.94
N GLU A 152 0.31 16.97 24.88
CA GLU A 152 1.06 17.83 23.95
C GLU A 152 0.15 18.67 23.03
N ALA A 153 -1.12 18.26 22.85
CA ALA A 153 -2.10 18.94 22.00
C ALA A 153 -2.97 19.99 22.74
N ALA A 154 -2.86 20.08 24.06
CA ALA A 154 -3.62 20.98 24.94
C ALA A 154 -2.81 22.23 25.30
#